data_AF-A0A4Q8TCN8-F1
#
_entry.id   AF-A0A4Q8TCN8-F1
#
_cell.length_a   1.000
_cell.length_b   1.000
_cell.length_c   1.000
_cell.angle_alpha   90.00
_cell.angle_beta   90.00
_cell.angle_gamma   90.00
#
_symmetry.space_group_name_H-M   'P 1'
#
loop_
_entity.id
_entity.type
_entity.pdbx_description
1 polymer ?
#
loop_
_entity_poly.entity_id
_entity_poly.type
_entity_poly.pdbx_seq_one_letter_code
_entity_poly.pdbx_strand_id
1 'polypeptide(L)'
;MECFDFFIKDTFYHYQRFLNSLNIEKFPIGSYESKLDACKFASSISSFIEYLFIDNRELVKSKYSVSGQGKFKEALFKRSFSIGEKKVSGKFLKYTFDIANAYKHKKIDRHNPLVSDIEQVCESILIIVNKDSEGSYYAIDKGIKVTDNLGREHNLEIVLRVSFDIIAIIAKEFSVITEIPSVSYSKKFKLSRDESNNTYQFKSTFFEALSGTKVTLSALIQVFDENEIYSLRHRRKNEPVNLKLSFPVKIEVNPLLSL
;
A
#
# COMPACT_ATOMS: atom_id res chain seq x y z
N MET A 1 -7.38 -6.86 -26.98
CA MET A 1 -8.35 -5.88 -26.44
C MET A 1 -8.62 -6.14 -24.97
N GLU A 2 -8.66 -7.40 -24.53
CA GLU A 2 -8.95 -7.79 -23.15
C GLU A 2 -7.97 -7.23 -22.10
N CYS A 3 -6.65 -7.26 -22.35
CA CYS A 3 -5.68 -6.74 -21.38
C CYS A 3 -5.78 -5.22 -21.13
N PHE A 4 -6.11 -4.42 -22.15
CA PHE A 4 -6.34 -2.97 -21.99
C PHE A 4 -7.62 -2.70 -21.17
N ASP A 5 -8.71 -3.34 -21.55
CA ASP A 5 -9.98 -3.24 -20.82
C ASP A 5 -9.80 -3.64 -19.35
N PHE A 6 -9.06 -4.71 -19.08
CA PHE A 6 -8.76 -5.16 -17.73
C PHE A 6 -7.91 -4.13 -16.96
N PHE A 7 -6.88 -3.58 -17.58
CA PHE A 7 -6.04 -2.56 -16.94
C PHE A 7 -6.87 -1.34 -16.51
N ILE A 8 -7.74 -0.83 -17.39
CA ILE A 8 -8.54 0.37 -17.09
C ILE A 8 -9.69 0.07 -16.15
N LYS A 9 -10.53 -0.93 -16.46
CA LYS A 9 -11.80 -1.18 -15.77
C LYS A 9 -11.62 -1.89 -14.44
N ASP A 10 -10.53 -2.63 -14.25
CA ASP A 10 -10.28 -3.38 -13.03
C ASP A 10 -9.09 -2.78 -12.26
N THR A 11 -7.91 -2.76 -12.87
CA THR A 11 -6.68 -2.42 -12.14
C THR A 11 -6.61 -0.94 -11.74
N PHE A 12 -6.83 -0.03 -12.69
CA PHE A 12 -6.84 1.41 -12.42
C PHE A 12 -8.05 1.81 -11.56
N TYR A 13 -9.21 1.23 -11.82
CA TYR A 13 -10.40 1.42 -10.99
C TYR A 13 -10.16 1.04 -9.51
N HIS A 14 -9.61 -0.15 -9.26
CA HIS A 14 -9.31 -0.59 -7.89
C HIS A 14 -8.21 0.25 -7.24
N TYR A 15 -7.25 0.75 -8.01
CA TYR A 15 -6.26 1.69 -7.50
C TYR A 15 -6.91 3.01 -7.04
N GLN A 16 -7.80 3.59 -7.85
CA GLN A 16 -8.52 4.81 -7.47
C GLN A 16 -9.40 4.59 -6.23
N ARG A 17 -10.07 3.44 -6.13
CA ARG A 17 -10.83 3.07 -4.93
C ARG A 17 -9.94 2.98 -3.70
N PHE A 18 -8.80 2.32 -3.81
CA PHE A 18 -7.84 2.22 -2.72
C PHE A 18 -7.36 3.61 -2.25
N LEU A 19 -7.04 4.51 -3.18
CA LEU A 19 -6.64 5.88 -2.83
C LEU A 19 -7.76 6.63 -2.10
N ASN A 20 -9.00 6.49 -2.57
CA ASN A 20 -10.16 7.11 -1.93
C ASN A 20 -10.43 6.52 -0.53
N SER A 21 -10.15 5.23 -0.32
CA SER A 21 -10.38 4.58 0.97
C SER A 21 -9.39 5.02 2.04
N LEU A 22 -8.28 5.67 1.68
CA LEU A 22 -7.32 6.25 2.63
C LEU A 22 -7.82 7.57 3.25
N ASN A 23 -8.94 8.13 2.78
CA ASN A 23 -9.54 9.31 3.39
C ASN A 23 -10.17 8.96 4.75
N ILE A 24 -9.51 9.37 5.83
CA ILE A 24 -9.90 9.07 7.20
C ILE A 24 -11.25 9.63 7.61
N GLU A 25 -11.69 10.76 7.03
CA GLU A 25 -12.99 11.35 7.32
C GLU A 25 -14.15 10.51 6.78
N LYS A 26 -13.88 9.74 5.72
CA LYS A 26 -14.87 8.87 5.07
C LYS A 26 -14.79 7.42 5.55
N PHE A 27 -13.59 6.95 5.85
CA PHE A 27 -13.32 5.58 6.25
C PHE A 27 -12.37 5.57 7.46
N PRO A 28 -12.90 5.54 8.70
CA PRO A 28 -12.08 5.56 9.91
C PRO A 28 -11.22 4.30 10.02
N ILE A 29 -10.26 4.26 10.95
CA ILE A 29 -9.48 3.05 11.19
C ILE A 29 -10.38 2.02 11.90
N GLY A 30 -10.27 0.75 11.53
CA GLY A 30 -11.11 -0.33 12.07
C GLY A 30 -12.37 -0.61 11.28
N SER A 31 -12.67 0.21 10.26
CA SER A 31 -13.80 0.01 9.34
C SER A 31 -13.56 -1.16 8.37
N TYR A 32 -12.28 -1.54 8.17
CA TYR A 32 -11.80 -2.60 7.27
C TYR A 32 -11.90 -2.28 5.77
N GLU A 33 -12.55 -1.21 5.33
CA GLU A 33 -12.68 -0.85 3.91
C GLU A 33 -11.32 -0.60 3.27
N SER A 34 -10.38 0.08 3.94
CA SER A 34 -9.09 0.37 3.32
C SER A 34 -8.25 -0.88 3.19
N LYS A 35 -8.28 -1.78 4.18
CA LYS A 35 -7.68 -3.12 4.08
C LYS A 35 -8.30 -3.88 2.90
N LEU A 36 -9.62 -3.88 2.78
CA LEU A 36 -10.34 -4.60 1.72
C LEU A 36 -10.00 -4.05 0.32
N ASP A 37 -10.06 -2.74 0.12
CA ASP A 37 -9.76 -2.10 -1.16
C ASP A 37 -8.27 -2.26 -1.52
N ALA A 38 -7.35 -2.21 -0.56
CA ALA A 38 -5.93 -2.53 -0.77
C ALA A 38 -5.74 -3.97 -1.28
N CYS A 39 -6.45 -4.94 -0.70
CA CYS A 39 -6.37 -6.35 -1.09
C CYS A 39 -6.99 -6.61 -2.47
N LYS A 40 -8.14 -5.99 -2.77
CA LYS A 40 -8.76 -6.04 -4.11
C LYS A 40 -7.83 -5.45 -5.16
N PHE A 41 -7.19 -4.31 -4.86
CA PHE A 41 -6.21 -3.73 -5.75
C PHE A 41 -5.00 -4.66 -5.98
N ALA A 42 -4.46 -5.26 -4.92
CA ALA A 42 -3.40 -6.26 -5.05
C ALA A 42 -3.81 -7.45 -5.93
N SER A 43 -5.04 -7.96 -5.77
CA SER A 43 -5.60 -9.00 -6.63
C SER A 43 -5.71 -8.57 -8.09
N SER A 44 -6.16 -7.34 -8.37
CA SER A 44 -6.24 -6.81 -9.74
C SER A 44 -4.85 -6.73 -10.40
N ILE A 45 -3.81 -6.33 -9.67
CA ILE A 45 -2.41 -6.35 -10.16
C ILE A 45 -2.00 -7.78 -10.53
N SER A 46 -2.28 -8.75 -9.65
CA SER A 46 -1.95 -10.15 -9.92
C SER A 46 -2.61 -10.61 -11.21
N SER A 47 -3.93 -10.42 -11.34
CA SER A 47 -4.74 -10.78 -12.49
C SER A 47 -4.27 -10.10 -13.78
N PHE A 48 -3.96 -8.79 -13.73
CA PHE A 48 -3.47 -8.05 -14.89
C PHE A 48 -2.21 -8.68 -15.48
N ILE A 49 -1.25 -9.08 -14.64
CA ILE A 49 -0.03 -9.75 -15.10
C ILE A 49 -0.32 -11.14 -15.70
N GLU A 50 -1.38 -11.82 -15.24
CA GLU A 50 -1.82 -13.08 -15.86
C GLU A 50 -2.37 -12.84 -17.27
N TYR A 51 -3.28 -11.89 -17.41
CA TYR A 51 -3.83 -11.51 -18.72
C TYR A 51 -2.75 -10.99 -19.66
N LEU A 52 -1.82 -10.16 -19.17
CA LEU A 52 -0.69 -9.68 -19.94
C LEU A 52 0.14 -10.84 -20.50
N PHE A 53 0.43 -11.84 -19.67
CA PHE A 53 1.18 -13.03 -20.11
C PHE A 53 0.44 -13.83 -21.17
N ILE A 54 -0.88 -14.02 -21.00
CA ILE A 54 -1.72 -14.77 -21.95
C ILE A 54 -1.77 -14.04 -23.29
N ASP A 55 -2.11 -12.75 -23.28
CA ASP A 55 -2.30 -11.93 -24.48
C ASP A 55 -0.98 -11.66 -25.23
N ASN A 56 0.15 -11.61 -24.53
CA ASN A 56 1.44 -11.20 -25.08
C ASN A 56 2.54 -12.28 -24.95
N ARG A 57 2.16 -13.56 -24.96
CA ARG A 57 3.05 -14.68 -24.61
C ARG A 57 4.38 -14.70 -25.38
N GLU A 58 4.35 -14.48 -26.69
CA GLU A 58 5.56 -14.49 -27.52
C GLU A 58 6.46 -13.28 -27.24
N LEU A 59 5.86 -12.10 -27.01
CA LEU A 59 6.61 -10.91 -26.62
C LEU A 59 7.23 -11.08 -25.23
N VAL A 60 6.51 -11.66 -24.27
CA VAL A 60 7.07 -12.01 -22.94
C VAL A 60 8.25 -12.95 -23.09
N LYS A 61 8.11 -14.03 -23.87
CA LYS A 61 9.21 -14.98 -24.13
C LYS A 61 10.44 -14.28 -24.68
N SER A 62 10.27 -13.42 -25.68
CA SER A 62 11.38 -12.70 -26.31
C SER A 62 12.06 -11.70 -25.38
N LYS A 63 11.28 -10.92 -24.60
CA LYS A 63 11.81 -9.85 -23.73
C LYS A 63 12.39 -10.34 -22.41
N TYR A 64 11.80 -11.39 -21.83
CA TYR A 64 12.15 -11.87 -20.50
C TYR A 64 12.85 -13.23 -20.51
N SER A 65 12.98 -13.88 -21.67
CA SER A 65 13.60 -15.21 -21.82
C SER A 65 12.94 -16.27 -20.93
N VAL A 66 11.61 -16.22 -20.81
CA VAL A 66 10.80 -17.13 -19.97
C VAL A 66 9.61 -17.69 -20.74
N SER A 67 9.29 -18.97 -20.53
CA SER A 67 8.22 -19.67 -21.27
C SER A 67 6.93 -19.91 -20.46
N GLY A 68 6.96 -19.66 -19.15
CA GLY A 68 5.85 -19.94 -18.23
C GLY A 68 5.48 -18.74 -17.37
N GLN A 69 4.19 -18.62 -17.06
CA GLN A 69 3.63 -17.51 -16.29
C GLN A 69 4.30 -17.35 -14.91
N GLY A 70 4.56 -18.46 -14.19
CA GLY A 70 5.28 -18.42 -12.92
C GLY A 70 6.69 -17.85 -13.05
N LYS A 71 7.44 -18.29 -14.07
CA LYS A 71 8.79 -17.77 -14.37
C LYS A 71 8.76 -16.30 -14.77
N PHE A 72 7.71 -15.85 -15.47
CA PHE A 72 7.52 -14.44 -15.77
C PHE A 72 7.31 -13.60 -14.50
N LYS A 73 6.44 -14.03 -13.59
CA LYS A 73 6.26 -13.38 -12.28
C LYS A 73 7.57 -13.30 -11.50
N GLU A 74 8.32 -14.40 -11.43
CA GLU A 74 9.63 -14.42 -10.78
C GLU A 74 10.66 -13.48 -11.42
N ALA A 75 10.67 -13.39 -12.76
CA ALA A 75 11.54 -12.47 -13.49
C ALA A 75 11.18 -11.00 -13.16
N LEU A 76 9.89 -10.68 -13.07
CA LEU A 76 9.43 -9.35 -12.63
C LEU A 76 9.89 -9.03 -11.21
N PHE A 77 9.80 -9.99 -10.28
CA PHE A 77 10.19 -9.77 -8.87
C PHE A 77 11.69 -9.51 -8.70
N LYS A 78 12.52 -10.04 -9.59
CA LYS A 78 13.99 -9.88 -9.57
C LYS A 78 14.48 -8.66 -10.35
N ARG A 79 13.63 -8.09 -11.22
CA ARG A 79 13.97 -6.93 -12.06
C ARG A 79 13.95 -5.63 -11.24
N SER A 80 14.73 -4.64 -11.68
CA SER A 80 14.61 -3.25 -11.21
C SER A 80 13.90 -2.40 -12.25
N PHE A 81 13.06 -1.48 -11.80
CA PHE A 81 12.28 -0.57 -12.63
C PHE A 81 12.65 0.88 -12.33
N SER A 82 12.53 1.77 -13.33
CA SER A 82 12.83 3.19 -13.15
C SER A 82 11.51 3.95 -12.96
N ILE A 83 11.35 4.60 -11.81
CA ILE A 83 10.20 5.46 -11.50
C ILE A 83 10.76 6.86 -11.20
N GLY A 84 10.52 7.81 -12.12
CA GLY A 84 11.22 9.08 -12.12
C GLY A 84 12.74 8.86 -12.15
N GLU A 85 13.46 9.50 -11.24
CA GLU A 85 14.92 9.39 -11.10
C GLU A 85 15.36 8.21 -10.21
N LYS A 86 14.42 7.43 -9.67
CA LYS A 86 14.69 6.37 -8.69
C LYS A 86 14.60 4.99 -9.35
N LYS A 87 15.51 4.09 -8.94
CA LYS A 87 15.41 2.66 -9.25
C LYS A 87 14.71 1.93 -8.12
N VAL A 88 13.65 1.20 -8.45
CA VAL A 88 12.85 0.43 -7.50
C VAL A 88 12.98 -1.06 -7.78
N SER A 89 12.98 -1.88 -6.73
CA SER A 89 13.02 -3.33 -6.85
C SER A 89 11.63 -3.88 -7.19
N GLY A 90 11.57 -4.87 -8.10
CA GLY A 90 10.38 -5.67 -8.34
C GLY A 90 9.89 -6.46 -7.12
N LYS A 91 10.64 -6.46 -6.01
CA LYS A 91 10.18 -6.99 -4.72
C LYS A 91 8.87 -6.36 -4.24
N PHE A 92 8.56 -5.12 -4.59
CA PHE A 92 7.26 -4.50 -4.31
C PHE A 92 6.10 -5.29 -4.95
N LEU A 93 6.26 -5.75 -6.20
CA LEU A 93 5.29 -6.65 -6.82
C LEU A 93 5.19 -7.97 -6.04
N LYS A 94 6.30 -8.52 -5.52
CA LYS A 94 6.24 -9.74 -4.72
C LYS A 94 5.36 -9.57 -3.48
N TYR A 95 5.51 -8.48 -2.73
CA TYR A 95 4.60 -8.16 -1.62
C TYR A 95 3.15 -8.14 -2.07
N THR A 96 2.86 -7.41 -3.14
CA THR A 96 1.50 -7.28 -3.70
C THR A 96 0.91 -8.63 -4.10
N PHE A 97 1.68 -9.50 -4.75
CA PHE A 97 1.23 -10.84 -5.13
C PHE A 97 1.00 -11.74 -3.93
N ASP A 98 1.88 -11.70 -2.93
CA ASP A 98 1.72 -12.49 -1.71
C ASP A 98 0.45 -12.05 -0.95
N ILE A 99 0.19 -10.73 -0.86
CA ILE A 99 -1.06 -10.17 -0.29
C ILE A 99 -2.28 -10.62 -1.10
N ALA A 100 -2.24 -10.56 -2.43
CA ALA A 100 -3.34 -11.01 -3.27
C ALA A 100 -3.69 -12.50 -3.04
N ASN A 101 -2.67 -13.34 -2.92
CA ASN A 101 -2.87 -14.76 -2.65
C ASN A 101 -3.36 -15.01 -1.22
N ALA A 102 -2.81 -14.31 -0.22
CA ALA A 102 -3.28 -14.38 1.16
C ALA A 102 -4.73 -13.90 1.30
N TYR A 103 -5.14 -12.86 0.59
CA TYR A 103 -6.54 -12.42 0.54
C TYR A 103 -7.47 -13.49 -0.04
N LYS A 104 -7.06 -14.16 -1.12
CA LYS A 104 -7.85 -15.22 -1.75
C LYS A 104 -7.95 -16.50 -0.92
N HIS A 105 -6.87 -16.86 -0.21
CA HIS A 105 -6.74 -18.16 0.46
C HIS A 105 -6.70 -18.08 1.98
N LYS A 106 -6.81 -16.88 2.56
CA LYS A 106 -6.57 -16.51 3.97
C LYS A 106 -5.11 -16.70 4.42
N LYS A 107 -4.56 -17.89 4.15
CA LYS A 107 -3.19 -18.27 4.44
C LYS A 107 -2.57 -18.99 3.25
N ILE A 108 -1.30 -18.72 2.97
CA ILE A 108 -0.54 -19.38 1.91
C ILE A 108 0.64 -20.14 2.50
N ASP A 109 0.83 -21.35 1.99
CA ASP A 109 2.00 -22.17 2.24
C ASP A 109 2.70 -22.38 0.90
N ARG A 110 3.64 -21.49 0.58
CA ARG A 110 4.42 -21.49 -0.66
C ARG A 110 5.89 -21.38 -0.32
N HIS A 111 6.75 -21.61 -1.31
CA HIS A 111 8.19 -21.46 -1.12
C HIS A 111 8.57 -19.97 -0.95
N ASN A 112 8.99 -19.61 0.26
CA ASN A 112 9.53 -18.29 0.63
C ASN A 112 8.60 -17.06 0.37
N PRO A 113 7.32 -17.06 0.81
CA PRO A 113 6.47 -15.86 0.78
C PRO A 113 7.05 -14.75 1.66
N LEU A 114 6.84 -13.50 1.27
CA LEU A 114 7.07 -12.33 2.13
C LEU A 114 5.91 -12.13 3.10
N VAL A 115 4.69 -12.43 2.66
CA VAL A 115 3.45 -12.33 3.44
C VAL A 115 2.71 -13.65 3.29
N SER A 116 2.45 -14.35 4.39
CA SER A 116 1.79 -15.65 4.38
C SER A 116 0.32 -15.61 4.77
N ASP A 117 -0.11 -14.59 5.50
CA ASP A 117 -1.43 -14.50 6.12
C ASP A 117 -2.02 -13.10 5.93
N ILE A 118 -3.31 -13.03 5.65
CA ILE A 118 -4.02 -11.75 5.49
C ILE A 118 -4.09 -10.96 6.80
N GLU A 119 -3.93 -11.61 7.95
CA GLU A 119 -3.82 -10.96 9.26
C GLU A 119 -2.52 -10.15 9.42
N GLN A 120 -1.51 -10.38 8.56
CA GLN A 120 -0.31 -9.55 8.50
C GLN A 120 -0.59 -8.16 7.90
N VAL A 121 -1.75 -7.97 7.26
CA VAL A 121 -2.22 -6.67 6.75
C VAL A 121 -3.22 -6.08 7.72
N CYS A 122 -2.91 -4.91 8.26
CA CYS A 122 -3.77 -4.22 9.22
C CYS A 122 -3.87 -2.74 8.92
N GLU A 123 -5.06 -2.17 9.13
CA GLU A 123 -5.18 -0.73 9.23
C GLU A 123 -4.43 -0.25 10.49
N SER A 124 -3.83 0.92 10.40
CA SER A 124 -2.92 1.43 11.42
C SER A 124 -2.93 2.94 11.46
N ILE A 125 -2.44 3.49 12.57
CA ILE A 125 -2.08 4.90 12.64
C ILE A 125 -0.75 5.07 11.91
N LEU A 126 -0.70 5.94 10.91
CA LEU A 126 0.55 6.37 10.29
C LEU A 126 1.06 7.62 11.02
N ILE A 127 2.21 7.51 11.68
CA ILE A 127 2.89 8.63 12.32
C ILE A 127 4.03 9.05 11.41
N ILE A 128 3.97 10.28 10.89
CA ILE A 128 4.96 10.83 9.98
C ILE A 128 5.83 11.81 10.76
N VAL A 129 7.11 11.50 10.89
CA VAL A 129 8.10 12.38 11.51
C VAL A 129 8.59 13.39 10.47
N ASN A 130 8.36 14.67 10.73
CA ASN A 130 8.90 15.80 9.98
C ASN A 130 9.99 16.50 10.82
N LYS A 131 10.80 17.35 10.16
CA LYS A 131 11.86 18.11 10.80
C LYS A 131 11.99 19.50 10.17
N ASP A 132 12.20 20.51 11.01
CA ASP A 132 12.55 21.87 10.62
C ASP A 132 13.72 22.40 11.49
N SER A 133 13.95 23.72 11.47
CA SER A 133 14.96 24.41 12.28
C SER A 133 14.70 24.38 13.79
N GLU A 134 13.44 24.25 14.22
CA GLU A 134 13.04 24.21 15.64
C GLU A 134 13.03 22.78 16.19
N GLY A 135 13.10 21.77 15.32
CA GLY A 135 13.28 20.37 15.68
C GLY A 135 12.33 19.44 14.97
N SER A 136 12.12 18.25 15.55
CA SER A 136 11.18 17.27 15.01
C SER A 136 9.75 17.56 15.45
N TYR A 137 8.79 17.27 14.57
CA TYR A 137 7.36 17.29 14.84
C TYR A 137 6.68 16.15 14.10
N TYR A 138 5.43 15.83 14.44
CA TYR A 138 4.75 14.66 13.89
C TYR A 138 3.41 15.03 13.29
N ALA A 139 3.08 14.41 12.18
CA ALA A 139 1.73 14.35 11.63
C ALA A 139 1.15 12.95 11.88
N ILE A 140 -0.16 12.89 12.08
CA ILE A 140 -0.89 11.63 12.22
C ILE A 140 -1.84 11.48 11.05
N ASP A 141 -1.91 10.26 10.53
CA ASP A 141 -2.82 9.94 9.44
C ASP A 141 -3.30 8.47 9.52
N LYS A 142 -4.29 8.11 8.70
CA LYS A 142 -4.63 6.72 8.44
C LYS A 142 -3.54 6.07 7.58
N GLY A 143 -3.13 4.87 7.96
CA GLY A 143 -2.23 4.04 7.17
C GLY A 143 -2.68 2.60 7.11
N ILE A 144 -2.06 1.85 6.21
CA ILE A 144 -2.16 0.39 6.21
C ILE A 144 -0.75 -0.16 6.33
N LYS A 145 -0.56 -1.04 7.29
CA LYS A 145 0.71 -1.69 7.57
C LYS A 145 0.64 -3.13 7.07
N VAL A 146 1.74 -3.59 6.49
CA VAL A 146 1.97 -5.01 6.26
C VAL A 146 3.22 -5.46 7.02
N THR A 147 3.09 -6.50 7.84
CA THR A 147 4.22 -7.10 8.56
C THR A 147 4.69 -8.34 7.83
N ASP A 148 5.93 -8.35 7.32
CA ASP A 148 6.46 -9.50 6.61
C ASP A 148 6.78 -10.69 7.53
N ASN A 149 7.08 -11.84 6.94
CA ASN A 149 7.42 -13.07 7.67
C ASN A 149 8.71 -12.98 8.50
N LEU A 150 9.49 -11.91 8.35
CA LEU A 150 10.65 -11.60 9.19
C LEU A 150 10.31 -10.62 10.31
N GLY A 151 9.03 -10.28 10.48
CA GLY A 151 8.54 -9.32 11.47
C GLY A 151 8.78 -7.85 11.10
N ARG A 152 9.16 -7.55 9.85
CA ARG A 152 9.40 -6.15 9.43
C ARG A 152 8.11 -5.54 8.94
N GLU A 153 7.85 -4.33 9.43
CA GLU A 153 6.66 -3.57 9.07
C GLU A 153 6.94 -2.70 7.86
N HIS A 154 6.00 -2.60 6.93
CA HIS A 154 6.08 -1.78 5.71
C HIS A 154 4.80 -0.96 5.55
N ASN A 155 4.93 0.24 4.97
CA ASN A 155 3.78 1.05 4.58
C ASN A 155 3.16 0.46 3.30
N LEU A 156 1.98 -0.17 3.43
CA LEU A 156 1.32 -0.82 2.30
C LEU A 156 0.86 0.19 1.23
N GLU A 157 0.58 1.44 1.60
CA GLU A 157 0.29 2.50 0.63
C GLU A 157 1.46 2.67 -0.35
N ILE A 158 2.69 2.78 0.17
CA ILE A 158 3.89 2.92 -0.67
C ILE A 158 4.09 1.66 -1.51
N VAL A 159 3.94 0.48 -0.91
CA VAL A 159 4.12 -0.80 -1.62
C VAL A 159 3.17 -0.91 -2.82
N LEU A 160 1.90 -0.57 -2.63
CA LEU A 160 0.88 -0.65 -3.68
C LEU A 160 1.02 0.46 -4.71
N ARG A 161 1.38 1.69 -4.31
CA ARG A 161 1.65 2.80 -5.25
C ARG A 161 2.85 2.49 -6.15
N VAL A 162 3.95 2.00 -5.58
CA VAL A 162 5.12 1.57 -6.36
C VAL A 162 4.76 0.39 -7.28
N SER A 163 3.94 -0.54 -6.80
CA SER A 163 3.46 -1.65 -7.62
C SER A 163 2.61 -1.16 -8.79
N PHE A 164 1.75 -0.15 -8.59
CA PHE A 164 0.98 0.50 -9.65
C PHE A 164 1.88 1.10 -10.73
N ASP A 165 2.90 1.88 -10.34
CA ASP A 165 3.81 2.48 -11.30
C ASP A 165 4.56 1.41 -12.10
N ILE A 166 5.01 0.35 -11.43
CA ILE A 166 5.68 -0.78 -12.10
C ILE A 166 4.74 -1.41 -13.13
N ILE A 167 3.48 -1.70 -12.78
CA ILE A 167 2.55 -2.30 -13.77
C ILE A 167 2.19 -1.33 -14.88
N ALA A 168 2.13 -0.02 -14.64
CA ALA A 168 1.86 0.97 -15.68
C ALA A 168 3.04 1.07 -16.65
N ILE A 169 4.29 1.02 -16.15
CA ILE A 169 5.50 0.91 -16.97
C ILE A 169 5.46 -0.37 -17.81
N ILE A 170 5.11 -1.51 -17.21
CA ILE A 170 4.99 -2.78 -17.93
C ILE A 170 3.88 -2.70 -18.99
N ALA A 171 2.71 -2.18 -18.64
CA ALA A 171 1.59 -2.01 -19.57
C ALA A 171 2.01 -1.18 -20.78
N LYS A 172 2.74 -0.08 -20.55
CA LYS A 172 3.31 0.75 -21.62
C LYS A 172 4.38 0.01 -22.43
N GLU A 173 5.28 -0.72 -21.77
CA GLU A 173 6.34 -1.52 -22.41
C GLU A 173 5.77 -2.59 -23.37
N PHE A 174 4.57 -3.10 -23.07
CA PHE A 174 3.82 -4.06 -23.89
C PHE A 174 2.78 -3.41 -24.80
N SER A 175 2.76 -2.08 -24.91
CA SER A 175 1.78 -1.33 -25.73
C SER A 175 0.31 -1.61 -25.38
N VAL A 176 0.04 -2.03 -24.13
CA VAL A 176 -1.33 -2.15 -23.60
C VAL A 176 -1.93 -0.77 -23.40
N ILE A 177 -1.14 0.17 -22.89
CA ILE A 177 -1.47 1.59 -22.77
C ILE A 177 -0.43 2.43 -23.51
N THR A 178 -0.83 3.60 -24.00
CA THR A 178 0.08 4.55 -24.66
C THR A 178 0.78 5.46 -23.64
N GLU A 179 0.08 5.79 -22.56
CA GLU A 179 0.52 6.72 -21.53
C GLU A 179 0.20 6.18 -20.13
N ILE A 180 1.05 6.54 -19.18
CA ILE A 180 0.82 6.20 -17.77
C ILE A 180 -0.30 7.11 -17.28
N PRO A 181 -1.40 6.57 -16.73
CA PRO A 181 -2.53 7.38 -16.29
C PRO A 181 -2.13 8.31 -15.14
N SER A 182 -2.58 9.56 -15.22
CA SER A 182 -2.42 10.52 -14.12
C SER A 182 -3.31 10.14 -12.94
N VAL A 183 -2.76 10.19 -11.75
CA VAL A 183 -3.49 9.92 -10.51
C VAL A 183 -3.90 11.26 -9.90
N SER A 184 -5.19 11.49 -9.73
CA SER A 184 -5.72 12.77 -9.23
C SER A 184 -5.46 12.99 -7.74
N TYR A 185 -5.32 11.93 -6.96
CA TYR A 185 -5.08 11.98 -5.53
C TYR A 185 -3.69 11.42 -5.19
N SER A 186 -2.87 12.25 -4.56
CA SER A 186 -1.67 11.80 -3.89
C SER A 186 -1.62 12.40 -2.49
N LYS A 187 -1.40 11.55 -1.50
CA LYS A 187 -1.28 11.97 -0.12
C LYS A 187 -0.04 12.85 0.04
N LYS A 188 -0.22 14.04 0.62
CA LYS A 188 0.87 14.99 0.91
C LYS A 188 1.49 14.60 2.25
N PHE A 189 2.76 14.19 2.25
CA PHE A 189 3.49 13.84 3.47
C PHE A 189 4.33 14.98 4.05
N LYS A 190 4.74 15.94 3.20
CA LYS A 190 5.43 17.17 3.63
C LYS A 190 4.40 18.13 4.21
N LEU A 191 4.30 18.17 5.53
CA LEU A 191 3.42 19.10 6.24
C LEU A 191 4.25 20.12 7.00
N SER A 192 3.79 21.37 7.06
CA SER A 192 4.32 22.36 7.99
C SER A 192 4.02 21.96 9.45
N ARG A 193 4.66 22.64 10.41
CA ARG A 193 4.40 22.45 11.84
C ARG A 193 2.93 22.73 12.18
N ASP A 194 2.35 23.79 11.63
CA ASP A 194 0.95 24.15 11.82
C ASP A 194 -0.01 23.14 11.17
N GLU A 195 0.28 22.72 9.93
CA GLU A 195 -0.48 21.66 9.25
C GLU A 195 -0.45 20.36 10.07
N SER A 196 0.72 20.00 10.60
CA SER A 196 0.90 18.82 11.45
C SER A 196 0.12 18.93 12.75
N ASN A 197 0.14 20.08 13.42
CA ASN A 197 -0.65 20.32 14.64
C ASN A 197 -2.16 20.17 14.40
N ASN A 198 -2.65 20.53 13.21
CA ASN A 198 -4.04 20.36 12.86
C ASN A 198 -4.43 18.88 12.66
N THR A 199 -3.50 18.01 12.26
CA THR A 199 -3.79 16.55 12.13
C THR A 199 -4.23 15.90 13.46
N TYR A 200 -3.84 16.47 14.61
CA TYR A 200 -4.29 16.04 15.94
C TYR A 200 -5.69 16.52 16.31
N GLN A 201 -6.11 17.65 15.74
CA GLN A 201 -7.33 18.36 16.13
C GLN A 201 -8.56 17.87 15.36
N PHE A 202 -8.37 17.18 14.23
CA PHE A 202 -9.47 16.58 13.47
C PHE A 202 -10.00 15.29 14.14
N LYS A 203 -10.86 15.51 15.13
CA LYS A 203 -12.11 14.79 15.44
C LYS A 203 -12.07 13.27 15.57
N SER A 204 -11.92 12.81 16.82
CA SER A 204 -12.89 11.99 17.57
C SER A 204 -13.65 10.85 16.87
N THR A 205 -13.14 10.24 15.81
CA THR A 205 -13.81 9.13 15.08
C THR A 205 -12.80 8.12 14.58
N PHE A 206 -11.58 8.17 15.12
CA PHE A 206 -10.44 7.45 14.59
C PHE A 206 -10.63 5.93 14.58
N PHE A 207 -11.55 5.38 15.39
CA PHE A 207 -11.68 3.95 15.57
C PHE A 207 -13.14 3.50 15.63
N GLU A 208 -13.50 2.65 14.68
CA GLU A 208 -14.69 1.81 14.79
C GLU A 208 -14.33 0.48 15.46
N ALA A 209 -15.10 0.08 16.46
CA ALA A 209 -14.92 -1.20 17.13
C ALA A 209 -16.24 -1.73 17.69
N LEU A 210 -16.34 -3.05 17.82
CA LEU A 210 -17.48 -3.69 18.48
C LEU A 210 -17.41 -3.48 19.99
N SER A 211 -18.58 -3.31 20.62
CA SER A 211 -18.70 -3.19 22.07
C SER A 211 -18.07 -4.40 22.77
N GLY A 212 -17.30 -4.17 23.83
CA GLY A 212 -16.60 -5.22 24.59
C GLY A 212 -15.31 -5.73 23.95
N THR A 213 -14.90 -5.22 22.78
CA THR A 213 -13.68 -5.67 22.11
C THR A 213 -12.48 -4.89 22.57
N LYS A 214 -11.40 -5.59 22.95
CA LYS A 214 -10.12 -4.94 23.22
C LYS A 214 -9.51 -4.45 21.91
N VAL A 215 -9.55 -3.15 21.68
CA VAL A 215 -8.91 -2.52 20.52
C VAL A 215 -7.43 -2.34 20.81
N THR A 216 -6.58 -2.92 19.98
CA THR A 216 -5.12 -2.66 20.00
C THR A 216 -4.77 -1.81 18.79
N LEU A 217 -4.32 -0.59 19.03
CA LEU A 217 -3.95 0.33 17.97
C LEU A 217 -2.52 0.07 17.53
N SER A 218 -2.39 -0.48 16.32
CA SER A 218 -1.10 -0.57 15.64
C SER A 218 -0.73 0.81 15.10
N ALA A 219 0.49 1.25 15.36
CA ALA A 219 1.06 2.46 14.78
C ALA A 219 2.26 2.09 13.90
N LEU A 220 2.32 2.68 12.71
CA LEU A 220 3.47 2.62 11.81
C LEU A 220 4.15 4.00 11.83
N ILE A 221 5.41 4.03 12.25
CA ILE A 221 6.20 5.26 12.29
C ILE A 221 7.07 5.34 11.04
N GLN A 222 6.95 6.43 10.29
CA GLN A 222 7.72 6.73 9.08
C GLN A 222 8.36 8.12 9.20
N VAL A 223 9.44 8.34 8.47
CA VAL A 223 10.14 9.64 8.43
C VAL A 223 9.93 10.24 7.04
N PHE A 224 9.54 11.52 7.00
CA PHE A 224 9.52 12.28 5.76
C PHE A 224 10.95 12.50 5.25
N ASP A 225 11.17 12.18 3.98
CA ASP A 225 12.46 12.37 3.32
C ASP A 225 12.21 12.61 1.83
N GLU A 226 12.51 13.81 1.34
CA GLU A 226 12.26 14.19 -0.06
C GLU A 226 13.05 13.35 -1.07
N ASN A 227 14.10 12.66 -0.63
CA ASN A 227 14.91 11.79 -1.48
C ASN A 227 14.35 10.37 -1.61
N GLU A 228 13.29 10.04 -0.85
CA GLU A 228 12.69 8.72 -0.86
C GLU A 228 11.53 8.64 -1.86
N ILE A 229 11.24 7.42 -2.30
CA ILE A 229 10.11 7.18 -3.21
C ILE A 229 8.82 7.51 -2.46
N TYR A 230 8.03 8.42 -3.02
CA TYR A 230 6.85 8.99 -2.35
C TYR A 230 7.14 9.64 -0.99
N SER A 231 8.38 10.10 -0.80
CA SER A 231 8.82 10.96 0.30
C SER A 231 8.70 10.40 1.72
N LEU A 232 8.67 9.07 1.87
CA LEU A 232 8.63 8.41 3.18
C LEU A 232 9.65 7.27 3.24
N ARG A 233 10.28 7.11 4.40
CA ARG A 233 11.14 5.95 4.71
C ARG A 233 10.93 5.40 6.11
N HIS A 234 11.45 4.19 6.30
CA HIS A 234 11.64 3.66 7.64
C HIS A 234 12.58 4.52 8.46
N ARG A 235 12.22 4.62 9.73
CA ARG A 235 13.07 5.19 10.76
C ARG A 235 14.34 4.35 10.92
N ARG A 236 15.48 5.02 11.00
CA ARG A 236 16.78 4.38 11.29
C ARG A 236 16.91 4.14 12.80
N LYS A 237 17.67 3.12 13.20
CA LYS A 237 17.83 2.70 14.61
C LYS A 237 18.22 3.86 15.56
N ASN A 238 18.99 4.82 15.06
CA ASN A 238 19.54 5.94 15.84
C ASN A 238 18.72 7.24 15.71
N GLU A 239 17.55 7.22 15.06
CA GLU A 239 16.67 8.38 14.98
C GLU A 239 15.72 8.39 16.20
N PRO A 240 15.95 9.28 17.18
CA PRO A 240 15.13 9.35 18.38
C PRO A 240 13.71 9.76 18.01
N VAL A 241 12.75 9.13 18.66
CA VAL A 241 11.32 9.43 18.50
C VAL A 241 10.75 9.60 19.89
N ASN A 242 10.62 10.86 20.31
CA ASN A 242 10.01 11.24 21.57
C ASN A 242 8.52 11.44 21.36
N LEU A 243 7.80 10.33 21.11
CA LEU A 243 6.34 10.34 20.99
C LEU A 243 5.73 10.30 22.38
N LYS A 244 5.21 11.44 22.85
CA LYS A 244 4.13 11.48 23.84
C LYS A 244 2.84 11.79 23.09
N LEU A 245 2.18 10.75 22.59
CA LEU A 245 0.88 10.89 21.95
C LEU A 245 -0.22 10.47 22.92
N SER A 246 -1.15 11.38 23.18
CA SER A 246 -2.45 11.11 23.79
C SER A 246 -3.52 11.34 22.73
N PHE A 247 -4.17 10.27 22.27
CA PHE A 247 -5.21 10.38 21.25
C PHE A 247 -6.59 10.44 21.92
N PRO A 248 -7.48 11.36 21.54
CA PRO A 248 -8.88 11.24 21.88
C PRO A 248 -9.47 10.06 21.08
N VAL A 249 -9.45 8.87 21.66
CA VAL A 249 -10.13 7.70 21.09
C VAL A 249 -11.60 7.81 21.44
N LYS A 250 -12.44 8.17 20.48
CA LYS A 250 -13.88 7.92 20.56
C LYS A 250 -14.11 6.56 19.93
N ILE A 251 -14.67 5.63 20.70
CA ILE A 251 -15.12 4.34 20.20
C ILE A 251 -16.58 4.52 19.81
N GLU A 252 -16.87 4.49 18.52
CA GLU A 252 -18.25 4.41 18.05
C GLU A 252 -18.62 2.92 17.96
N VAL A 253 -19.53 2.52 18.84
CA VAL A 253 -20.11 1.17 18.83
C VAL A 253 -21.11 1.12 17.69
N ASN A 254 -20.87 0.27 16.69
CA ASN A 254 -21.87 0.02 15.66
C ASN A 254 -23.01 -0.82 16.25
N PRO A 255 -24.24 -0.28 16.42
CA PRO A 255 -25.35 -0.99 17.05
C PRO A 255 -25.94 -2.09 16.15
N LEU A 256 -25.53 -2.20 14.89
CA LEU A 256 -25.95 -3.29 13.98
C LEU A 256 -25.07 -4.53 14.09
N LEU A 257 -24.00 -4.48 14.89
CA LEU A 257 -23.07 -5.59 15.14
C LEU A 257 -23.02 -5.98 16.62
N SER A 258 -23.93 -5.48 17.45
CA SER A 258 -24.19 -6.05 18.77
C SER A 258 -24.97 -7.36 18.60
N LEU A 259 -24.38 -8.46 19.08
CA LEU A 259 -25.05 -9.76 19.23
C LEU A 259 -26.38 -9.65 19.98
#